data_AF-A0A8S3R2P2-F1
#
_entry.id   AF-A0A8S3R2P2-F1
#
_cell.length_a   1.000
_cell.length_b   1.000
_cell.length_c   1.000
_cell.angle_alpha   90.00
_cell.angle_beta   90.00
_cell.angle_gamma   90.00
#
_symmetry.space_group_name_H-M   'P 1'
#
loop_
_entity.id
_entity.type
_entity.pdbx_description
1 polymer ?
#
loop_
_entity_poly.entity_id
_entity_poly.type
_entity_poly.pdbx_seq_one_letter_code
_entity_poly.pdbx_strand_id
1 'polypeptide(L)'
;MGEEVMNRLAQDVLELEDRIEERDRAAEQMTTDEFIDQMRNKNTSRKTNSDELDLLLARFFMTAKKCDGGDYEPDTLKSIQGSINRHLTEKHCNIDLIKDKEFKHSRDVLMSKRKLLRQSGKGNKPKKAEPLTKEEIDILYQKKLLGAGIIRVHN
;
A
#
# COMPACT_ATOMS: atom_id res chain seq x y z
N MET A 1 28.69 -41.27 -19.44
CA MET A 1 27.58 -40.52 -20.07
C MET A 1 26.60 -39.97 -19.05
N GLY A 2 26.15 -40.74 -18.04
CA GLY A 2 25.23 -40.22 -17.00
C GLY A 2 25.87 -39.24 -16.00
N GLU A 3 27.13 -39.44 -15.64
CA GLU A 3 27.83 -38.65 -14.61
C GLU A 3 28.21 -37.24 -15.08
N GLU A 4 28.65 -37.08 -16.34
CA GLU A 4 28.90 -35.77 -16.95
C GLU A 4 27.62 -34.93 -17.08
N VAL A 5 26.49 -35.58 -17.39
CA VAL A 5 25.19 -34.89 -17.47
C VAL A 5 24.73 -34.44 -16.09
N MET A 6 24.93 -35.26 -15.06
CA MET A 6 24.62 -34.90 -13.68
C MET A 6 25.51 -33.78 -13.16
N ASN A 7 26.82 -33.81 -13.46
CA ASN A 7 27.74 -32.74 -13.06
C ASN A 7 27.41 -31.42 -13.77
N ARG A 8 27.05 -31.47 -15.06
CA ARG A 8 26.61 -30.29 -15.79
C ARG A 8 25.32 -29.73 -15.20
N LEU A 9 24.35 -30.59 -14.88
CA LEU A 9 23.10 -30.15 -14.26
C LEU A 9 23.32 -29.57 -12.86
N ALA A 10 24.21 -30.17 -12.06
CA ALA A 10 24.55 -29.65 -10.74
C ALA A 10 25.22 -28.26 -10.85
N GLN A 11 26.07 -28.07 -11.86
CA GLN A 11 26.71 -26.80 -12.12
C GLN A 11 25.72 -25.74 -12.63
N ASP A 12 24.79 -26.13 -13.51
CA ASP A 12 23.71 -25.25 -13.98
C ASP A 12 22.77 -24.85 -12.84
N VAL A 13 22.48 -25.75 -11.88
CA VAL A 13 21.65 -25.46 -10.70
C VAL A 13 22.34 -24.46 -9.77
N LEU A 14 23.64 -24.64 -9.49
CA LEU A 14 24.42 -23.69 -8.69
C LEU A 14 24.47 -22.30 -9.32
N GLU A 15 24.67 -22.23 -10.64
CA GLU A 15 24.69 -20.96 -11.36
C GLU A 15 23.31 -20.30 -11.38
N LEU A 16 22.23 -21.09 -11.37
CA LEU A 16 20.87 -20.56 -11.22
C LEU A 16 20.60 -20.03 -9.81
N GLU A 17 21.06 -20.73 -8.77
CA GLU A 17 20.91 -20.29 -7.37
C GLU A 17 21.62 -18.95 -7.14
N ASP A 18 22.86 -18.80 -7.61
CA ASP A 18 23.62 -17.55 -7.50
C ASP A 18 22.92 -16.40 -8.25
N ARG A 19 22.40 -16.67 -9.46
CA ARG A 19 21.66 -15.67 -10.25
C ARG A 19 20.33 -15.26 -9.61
N ILE A 20 19.68 -16.16 -8.89
CA ILE A 20 18.46 -15.84 -8.12
C ILE A 20 18.84 -14.95 -6.94
N GLU A 21 19.90 -15.30 -6.21
CA GLU A 21 20.35 -14.54 -5.05
C GLU A 21 20.82 -13.12 -5.42
N GLU A 22 21.51 -12.96 -6.56
CA GLU A 22 21.87 -11.65 -7.09
C GLU A 22 20.65 -10.83 -7.55
N ARG A 23 19.65 -11.46 -8.17
CA ARG A 23 18.40 -10.79 -8.53
C ARG A 23 17.63 -10.31 -7.31
N ASP A 24 17.58 -11.13 -6.26
CA ASP A 24 16.89 -10.79 -5.03
C ASP A 24 17.61 -9.62 -4.32
N ARG A 25 18.96 -9.64 -4.28
CA ARG A 25 19.77 -8.53 -3.75
C ARG A 25 19.62 -7.24 -4.57
N ALA A 26 19.53 -7.34 -5.90
CA ALA A 26 19.29 -6.18 -6.77
C ALA A 26 17.86 -5.63 -6.61
N ALA A 27 16.88 -6.50 -6.39
CA ALA A 27 15.49 -6.10 -6.12
C ALA A 27 15.37 -5.34 -4.78
N GLU A 28 16.22 -5.65 -3.79
CA GLU A 28 16.28 -4.90 -2.52
C GLU A 28 16.84 -3.47 -2.67
N GLN A 29 17.64 -3.19 -3.72
CA GLN A 29 18.28 -1.88 -3.94
C GLN A 29 17.62 -1.03 -5.02
N MET A 30 16.70 -1.60 -5.80
CA MET A 30 16.06 -0.92 -6.90
C MET A 30 15.15 0.22 -6.42
N THR A 31 15.27 1.38 -7.04
CA THR A 31 14.39 2.51 -6.73
C THR A 31 12.98 2.27 -7.25
N THR A 32 11.98 2.93 -6.64
CA THR A 32 10.58 2.83 -7.08
C THR A 32 10.39 3.17 -8.55
N ASP A 33 11.12 4.17 -9.06
CA ASP A 33 11.02 4.61 -10.44
C ASP A 33 11.63 3.59 -11.41
N GLU A 34 12.77 3.00 -11.06
CA GLU A 34 13.41 1.92 -11.85
C GLU A 34 12.56 0.66 -11.86
N PHE A 35 11.92 0.31 -10.74
CA PHE A 35 10.98 -0.81 -10.68
C PHE A 35 9.77 -0.59 -11.60
N ILE A 36 9.20 0.62 -11.59
CA ILE A 36 8.08 0.99 -12.46
C ILE A 36 8.50 0.89 -13.92
N ASP A 37 9.68 1.39 -14.29
CA ASP A 37 10.18 1.34 -15.66
C ASP A 37 10.56 -0.07 -16.11
N GLN A 38 11.07 -0.91 -15.21
CA GLN A 38 11.33 -2.33 -15.50
C GLN A 38 10.03 -3.10 -15.73
N MET A 39 8.99 -2.78 -14.97
CA MET A 39 7.67 -3.39 -15.08
C MET A 39 6.84 -2.84 -16.25
N ARG A 40 7.27 -1.73 -16.87
CA ARG A 40 6.66 -1.23 -18.12
C ARG A 40 6.90 -2.23 -19.24
N ASN A 41 5.89 -3.03 -19.51
CA ASN A 41 5.84 -3.80 -20.74
C ASN A 41 5.65 -2.83 -21.93
N LYS A 42 6.56 -2.83 -22.90
CA LYS A 42 6.46 -1.97 -24.11
C LYS A 42 5.18 -2.22 -24.93
N ASN A 43 4.50 -3.35 -24.70
CA ASN A 43 3.19 -3.70 -25.29
C ASN A 43 1.98 -3.22 -24.45
N THR A 44 2.21 -2.59 -23.27
CA THR A 44 1.18 -1.99 -22.40
C THR A 44 0.93 -0.50 -22.67
N SER A 45 1.39 0.03 -23.82
CA SER A 45 0.93 1.32 -24.37
C SER A 45 -0.58 1.36 -24.68
N ARG A 46 -1.35 0.36 -24.26
CA ARG A 46 -2.80 0.41 -24.31
C ARG A 46 -3.26 1.35 -23.19
N LYS A 47 -4.07 2.33 -23.59
CA LYS A 47 -5.03 3.01 -22.71
C LYS A 47 -5.64 1.94 -21.80
N THR A 48 -5.25 1.89 -20.52
CA THR A 48 -5.86 0.96 -19.57
C THR A 48 -7.35 1.30 -19.54
N ASN A 49 -8.19 0.35 -19.93
CA ASN A 49 -9.63 0.56 -19.82
C ASN A 49 -9.98 0.57 -18.31
N SER A 50 -11.00 1.34 -17.94
CA SER A 50 -11.37 1.50 -16.54
C SER A 50 -11.67 0.17 -15.86
N ASP A 51 -12.19 -0.82 -16.62
CA ASP A 51 -12.52 -2.16 -16.15
C ASP A 51 -11.30 -3.01 -15.76
N GLU A 52 -10.22 -2.97 -16.55
CA GLU A 52 -8.98 -3.70 -16.22
C GLU A 52 -8.32 -3.08 -14.98
N LEU A 53 -8.32 -1.75 -14.90
CA LEU A 53 -7.80 -1.06 -13.72
C LEU A 53 -8.62 -1.41 -12.46
N ASP A 54 -9.95 -1.44 -12.55
CA ASP A 54 -10.82 -1.83 -11.44
C ASP A 54 -10.55 -3.27 -10.98
N LEU A 55 -10.36 -4.21 -11.92
CA LEU A 55 -10.03 -5.60 -11.59
C LEU A 55 -8.65 -5.74 -10.93
N LEU A 56 -7.65 -5.00 -11.42
CA LEU A 56 -6.31 -4.97 -10.83
C LEU A 56 -6.34 -4.42 -9.40
N LEU A 57 -7.08 -3.33 -9.18
CA LEU A 57 -7.26 -2.74 -7.85
C LEU A 57 -8.00 -3.70 -6.91
N ALA A 58 -9.05 -4.37 -7.39
CA ALA A 58 -9.77 -5.38 -6.61
C ALA A 58 -8.83 -6.51 -6.16
N ARG A 59 -8.03 -7.06 -7.08
CA ARG A 59 -7.04 -8.10 -6.77
C ARG A 59 -6.04 -7.59 -5.75
N PHE A 60 -5.48 -6.40 -5.96
CA PHE A 60 -4.53 -5.78 -5.06
C PHE A 60 -5.09 -5.65 -3.64
N PHE A 61 -6.29 -5.06 -3.46
CA PHE A 61 -6.86 -4.90 -2.11
C PHE A 61 -7.21 -6.22 -1.42
N MET A 62 -7.51 -7.27 -2.19
CA MET A 62 -7.76 -8.59 -1.63
C MET A 62 -6.47 -9.25 -1.10
N THR A 63 -5.38 -9.15 -1.86
CA THR A 63 -4.10 -9.82 -1.59
C THR A 63 -3.09 -8.97 -0.83
N ALA A 64 -3.32 -7.66 -0.68
CA ALA A 64 -2.39 -6.73 -0.06
C ALA A 64 -2.00 -7.18 1.36
N LYS A 65 -0.69 -7.33 1.56
CA LYS A 65 -0.04 -7.72 2.82
C LYS A 65 1.21 -6.88 3.02
N LYS A 66 1.58 -6.71 4.29
CA LYS A 66 2.83 -6.08 4.70
C LYS A 66 4.02 -6.96 4.29
N CYS A 67 5.22 -6.40 4.35
CA CYS A 67 6.46 -7.12 4.06
C CYS A 67 6.67 -8.33 5.00
N ASP A 68 6.15 -8.27 6.23
CA ASP A 68 6.16 -9.38 7.19
C ASP A 68 5.11 -10.49 6.91
N GLY A 69 4.36 -10.39 5.80
CA GLY A 69 3.26 -11.30 5.44
C GLY A 69 1.95 -11.05 6.22
N GLY A 70 1.96 -10.15 7.19
CA GLY A 70 0.80 -9.77 7.99
C GLY A 70 -0.19 -8.91 7.22
N ASP A 71 -1.48 -9.02 7.57
CA ASP A 71 -2.47 -8.11 7.00
C ASP A 71 -2.31 -6.67 7.52
N TYR A 72 -2.56 -5.71 6.62
CA TYR A 72 -2.72 -4.29 6.94
C TYR A 72 -3.93 -4.03 7.84
N GLU A 73 -3.91 -2.87 8.52
CA GLU A 73 -5.08 -2.38 9.23
C GLU A 73 -6.16 -1.91 8.24
N PRO A 74 -7.45 -1.99 8.60
CA PRO A 74 -8.54 -1.58 7.73
C PRO A 74 -8.41 -0.14 7.22
N ASP A 75 -7.92 0.78 8.06
CA ASP A 75 -7.81 2.19 7.67
C ASP A 75 -6.55 2.47 6.86
N THR A 76 -5.47 1.69 7.04
CA THR A 76 -4.30 1.74 6.16
C THR A 76 -4.67 1.40 4.71
N LEU A 77 -5.47 0.35 4.50
CA LEU A 77 -5.94 -0.01 3.15
C LEU A 77 -6.75 1.12 2.50
N LYS A 78 -7.57 1.83 3.28
CA LYS A 78 -8.31 3.01 2.81
C LYS A 78 -7.35 4.15 2.46
N SER A 79 -6.32 4.39 3.27
CA SER A 79 -5.30 5.39 2.97
C SER A 79 -4.51 5.06 1.70
N ILE A 80 -4.22 3.78 1.44
CA ILE A 80 -3.59 3.35 0.19
C ILE A 80 -4.47 3.70 -1.02
N GLN A 81 -5.79 3.41 -0.96
CA GLN A 81 -6.73 3.82 -2.01
C GLN A 81 -6.68 5.34 -2.25
N GLY A 82 -6.67 6.14 -1.19
CA GLY A 82 -6.57 7.60 -1.28
C GLY A 82 -5.27 8.07 -1.93
N SER A 83 -4.13 7.44 -1.60
CA SER A 83 -2.83 7.76 -2.21
C SER A 83 -2.78 7.40 -3.69
N ILE A 84 -3.36 6.26 -4.10
CA ILE A 84 -3.45 5.88 -5.52
C ILE A 84 -4.35 6.89 -6.26
N ASN A 85 -5.51 7.22 -5.69
CA ASN A 85 -6.42 8.19 -6.30
C ASN A 85 -5.74 9.56 -6.50
N ARG A 86 -5.04 10.05 -5.46
CA ARG A 86 -4.28 11.29 -5.54
C ARG A 86 -3.24 11.24 -6.66
N HIS A 87 -2.48 10.14 -6.75
CA HIS A 87 -1.47 9.97 -7.81
C HIS A 87 -2.09 10.02 -9.22
N LEU A 88 -3.22 9.34 -9.43
CA LEU A 88 -3.93 9.37 -10.71
C LEU A 88 -4.44 10.77 -11.05
N THR A 89 -4.97 11.49 -10.06
CA THR A 89 -5.40 12.89 -10.25
C THR A 89 -4.23 13.81 -10.60
N GLU A 90 -3.09 13.67 -9.91
CA GLU A 90 -1.86 14.43 -10.16
C GLU A 90 -1.28 14.16 -11.56
N LYS A 91 -1.45 12.94 -12.08
CA LYS A 91 -1.07 12.57 -13.45
C LYS A 91 -2.11 12.96 -14.51
N HIS A 92 -3.12 13.75 -14.15
CA HIS A 92 -4.21 14.19 -15.02
C HIS A 92 -4.98 13.03 -15.68
N CYS A 93 -5.00 11.86 -15.04
CA CYS A 93 -5.95 10.81 -15.40
C CYS A 93 -7.32 11.30 -14.95
N ASN A 94 -8.24 11.55 -15.89
CA ASN A 94 -9.60 12.00 -15.60
C ASN A 94 -10.46 10.85 -15.01
N ILE A 95 -10.03 10.35 -13.84
CA ILE A 95 -10.52 9.17 -13.16
C ILE A 95 -10.56 9.46 -11.64
N ASP A 96 -11.66 9.12 -10.98
CA ASP A 96 -11.83 9.18 -9.53
C ASP A 96 -12.22 7.79 -8.99
N LEU A 97 -11.26 7.09 -8.38
CA LEU A 97 -11.43 5.75 -7.82
C LEU A 97 -12.44 5.69 -6.66
N ILE A 98 -12.80 6.83 -6.09
CA ILE A 98 -13.67 6.94 -4.91
C ILE A 98 -15.11 7.14 -5.37
N LYS A 99 -15.34 7.90 -6.44
CA LYS A 99 -16.68 8.31 -6.89
C LYS A 99 -17.15 7.57 -8.13
N ASP A 100 -16.26 7.33 -9.08
CA ASP A 100 -16.64 6.82 -10.39
C ASP A 100 -17.23 5.40 -10.28
N LYS A 101 -18.27 5.15 -11.09
CA LYS A 101 -19.04 3.91 -11.07
C LYS A 101 -18.22 2.73 -11.62
N GLU A 102 -17.27 3.05 -12.50
CA GLU A 102 -16.32 2.13 -13.12
C GLU A 102 -15.45 1.43 -12.07
N PHE A 103 -15.26 2.05 -10.88
CA PHE A 103 -14.47 1.48 -9.78
C PHE A 103 -15.34 0.94 -8.64
N LYS A 104 -16.57 0.52 -8.94
CA LYS A 104 -17.46 -0.03 -7.93
C LYS A 104 -16.94 -1.37 -7.40
N HIS A 105 -16.39 -2.24 -8.26
CA HIS A 105 -16.00 -3.57 -7.84
C HIS A 105 -14.81 -3.53 -6.87
N SER A 106 -13.75 -2.79 -7.19
CA SER A 106 -12.61 -2.63 -6.28
C SER A 106 -13.00 -1.98 -4.95
N ARG A 107 -13.93 -1.01 -4.95
CA ARG A 107 -14.48 -0.43 -3.72
C ARG A 107 -15.23 -1.46 -2.88
N ASP A 108 -16.08 -2.27 -3.49
CA ASP A 108 -16.83 -3.32 -2.80
C ASP A 108 -15.89 -4.37 -2.18
N VAL A 109 -14.84 -4.77 -2.91
CA VAL A 109 -13.80 -5.68 -2.41
C VAL A 109 -13.03 -5.06 -1.24
N LEU A 110 -12.59 -3.81 -1.36
CA LEU A 110 -11.91 -3.08 -0.29
C LEU A 110 -12.78 -3.00 0.96
N MET A 111 -14.05 -2.64 0.82
CA MET A 111 -14.98 -2.56 1.95
C MET A 111 -15.20 -3.92 2.62
N SER A 112 -15.30 -4.99 1.82
CA SER A 112 -15.41 -6.36 2.31
C SER A 112 -14.16 -6.80 3.07
N LYS A 113 -12.96 -6.56 2.53
CA LYS A 113 -11.68 -6.83 3.20
C LYS A 113 -11.57 -6.06 4.51
N ARG A 114 -11.93 -4.76 4.53
CA ARG A 114 -11.93 -3.95 5.75
C ARG A 114 -12.89 -4.48 6.80
N LYS A 115 -14.07 -4.96 6.40
CA LYS A 115 -15.03 -5.58 7.32
C LYS A 115 -14.47 -6.87 7.93
N LEU A 116 -13.87 -7.74 7.11
CA LEU A 116 -13.22 -8.97 7.57
C LEU A 116 -12.12 -8.68 8.59
N LEU A 117 -11.25 -7.70 8.30
CA LEU A 117 -10.16 -7.31 9.19
C LEU A 117 -10.66 -6.73 10.52
N ARG A 118 -11.78 -6.01 10.52
CA ARG A 118 -12.42 -5.55 11.76
C ARG A 118 -12.96 -6.71 12.59
N GLN A 119 -13.53 -7.72 11.94
CA GLN A 119 -14.06 -8.91 12.59
C GLN A 119 -12.94 -9.80 13.17
N SER A 120 -11.78 -9.85 12.51
CA SER A 120 -10.60 -10.58 13.01
C SER A 120 -9.79 -9.82 14.07
N GLY A 121 -10.33 -8.73 14.63
CA GLY A 121 -9.69 -7.98 15.70
C GLY A 121 -8.61 -6.99 15.26
N LYS A 122 -8.30 -6.87 13.96
CA LYS A 122 -7.35 -5.89 13.42
C LYS A 122 -7.93 -4.49 13.21
N GLY A 123 -9.12 -4.22 13.76
CA GLY A 123 -9.70 -2.88 13.76
C GLY A 123 -8.94 -1.93 14.69
N ASN A 124 -9.15 -0.62 14.53
CA ASN A 124 -8.54 0.43 15.36
C ASN A 124 -9.14 0.58 16.77
N LYS A 125 -10.04 -0.32 17.19
CA LYS A 125 -10.64 -0.29 18.53
C LYS A 125 -9.62 -0.32 19.70
N PRO A 126 -8.54 -1.13 19.67
CA PRO A 126 -7.57 -1.16 20.76
C PRO A 126 -6.58 0.01 20.71
N LYS A 127 -6.46 0.71 19.57
CA LYS A 127 -5.64 1.92 19.41
C LYS A 127 -6.45 3.21 19.55
N LYS A 128 -7.65 3.11 20.12
CA LYS A 128 -8.50 4.28 20.33
C LYS A 128 -7.80 5.20 21.33
N ALA A 129 -7.67 6.48 20.98
CA ALA A 129 -7.17 7.48 21.92
C ALA A 129 -8.05 7.47 23.18
N GLU A 130 -7.41 7.33 24.34
CA GLU A 130 -8.09 7.49 25.61
C GLU A 130 -8.46 8.97 25.80
N PRO A 131 -9.64 9.26 26.38
CA PRO A 131 -9.98 10.62 26.73
C PRO A 131 -9.01 11.12 27.80
N LEU A 132 -8.54 12.37 27.64
CA LEU A 132 -7.72 13.02 28.66
C LEU A 132 -8.48 13.07 29.99
N THR A 133 -7.78 12.80 31.09
CA THR A 133 -8.35 13.00 32.43
C THR A 133 -8.48 14.48 32.74
N LYS A 134 -9.28 14.82 33.76
CA LYS A 134 -9.47 16.22 34.16
C LYS A 134 -8.16 16.84 34.63
N GLU A 135 -7.31 16.06 35.30
CA GLU A 135 -6.00 16.46 35.78
C GLU A 135 -5.04 16.73 34.60
N GLU A 136 -5.04 15.89 33.57
CA GLU A 136 -4.25 16.10 32.36
C GLU A 136 -4.70 17.36 31.61
N ILE A 137 -6.01 17.59 31.52
CA ILE A 137 -6.58 18.81 30.96
C ILE A 137 -6.12 20.03 31.75
N ASP A 138 -6.19 20.00 33.08
CA ASP A 138 -5.76 21.09 33.95
C ASP A 138 -4.25 21.39 33.81
N ILE A 139 -3.41 20.35 33.70
CA ILE A 139 -1.97 20.49 33.42
C ILE A 139 -1.74 21.17 32.06
N LEU A 140 -2.50 20.80 31.03
CA LEU A 140 -2.38 21.41 29.70
C LEU A 140 -2.81 22.88 29.68
N TYR A 141 -3.82 23.26 30.48
CA TYR A 141 -4.20 24.66 30.69
C TYR A 141 -3.12 25.44 31.44
N GLN A 142 -2.58 24.90 32.53
CA GLN A 142 -1.49 25.55 33.29
C GLN A 142 -0.25 25.79 32.42
N LYS A 143 0.09 24.82 31.57
CA LYS A 143 1.20 24.91 30.62
C LYS A 143 0.87 25.76 29.38
N LYS A 144 -0.32 26.35 29.28
CA LYS A 144 -0.81 27.15 28.14
C LYS A 144 -0.73 26.40 26.79
N LEU A 145 -0.79 25.07 26.81
CA LEU A 145 -0.81 24.23 25.61
C LEU A 145 -2.23 24.08 25.05
N LEU A 146 -3.24 24.34 25.89
CA LEU A 146 -4.65 24.46 25.52
C LEU A 146 -5.17 25.83 25.96
N GLY A 147 -6.17 26.36 25.24
CA GLY A 147 -6.82 27.64 25.58
C GLY A 147 -6.00 28.91 25.31
N ALA A 148 -4.72 28.80 24.93
CA ALA A 148 -3.91 29.92 24.48
C ALA A 148 -4.28 30.33 23.05
N GLY A 149 -5.44 30.97 22.88
CA GLY A 149 -5.79 31.61 21.62
C GLY A 149 -4.77 32.72 21.32
N ILE A 150 -3.85 32.46 20.39
CA ILE A 150 -3.04 33.53 19.81
C ILE A 150 -4.00 34.37 18.96
N ILE A 151 -4.53 35.44 19.51
CA ILE A 151 -5.12 36.51 18.70
C ILE A 151 -3.94 37.19 18.00
N ARG A 152 -3.68 36.80 16.75
CA ARG A 152 -2.78 37.58 15.88
C ARG A 152 -3.50 38.85 15.46
N VAL A 153 -3.41 39.88 16.30
CA VAL A 153 -3.72 41.25 15.89
C VAL A 153 -2.61 41.63 14.90
N HIS A 154 -2.95 41.67 13.61
CA HIS A 154 -2.06 42.24 12.60
C HIS A 154 -2.17 43.76 12.72
N ASN A 155 -1.06 44.41 13.06
CA ASN A 155 -0.88 45.86 12.84
C ASN A 155 -0.40 46.09 11.41
#